data_AF-A0A438H9W9-F1
#
_entry.id   AF-A0A438H9W9-F1
#
_cell.length_a   1.000
_cell.length_b   1.000
_cell.length_c   1.000
_cell.angle_alpha   90.00
_cell.angle_beta   90.00
_cell.angle_gamma   90.00
#
_symmetry.space_group_name_H-M   'P 1'
#
loop_
_entity.id
_entity.type
_entity.pdbx_description
1 polymer ?
#
loop_
_entity_poly.entity_id
_entity_poly.type
_entity_poly.pdbx_seq_one_letter_code
_entity_poly.pdbx_strand_id
1 'polypeptide(L)'
;MASFRNVKELMAAGIRIKPSPTRYLRDISFTSNVITGCLRLPIITIDNSTKDLFFNLIAWERCSSRRHDSHDFISYLCFLDSLIDHADDVKELQSAGVLQNNLGTHEQVAEFFNTLSAKFESNFHAYRDVRVKIRKHLKSHRNSKLKRWMTQCLDTYFGSPWTIKAWVGAALSFSLLPSRLISQPSLIDAFMACFLAIY
;
A
#
# COMPACT_ATOMS: atom_id res chain seq x y z
N MET A 1 12.33 -14.24 -11.65
CA MET A 1 11.30 -13.19 -11.81
C MET A 1 11.05 -12.55 -10.45
N ALA A 2 11.25 -11.24 -10.28
CA ALA A 2 11.02 -10.60 -8.97
C ALA A 2 9.51 -10.43 -8.72
N SER A 3 8.96 -11.20 -7.79
CA SER A 3 7.68 -10.92 -7.13
C SER A 3 7.88 -9.77 -6.14
N PHE A 4 6.85 -8.96 -5.90
CA PHE A 4 6.83 -8.10 -4.71
C PHE A 4 6.65 -9.00 -3.48
N ARG A 5 7.33 -8.67 -2.39
CA ARG A 5 7.48 -9.56 -1.22
C ARG A 5 6.35 -9.41 -0.20
N ASN A 6 5.87 -8.19 0.04
CA ASN A 6 4.78 -7.91 0.99
C ASN A 6 4.20 -6.52 0.78
N VAL A 7 3.14 -6.19 1.55
CA VAL A 7 2.45 -4.90 1.49
C VAL A 7 3.38 -3.72 1.82
N LYS A 8 4.34 -3.90 2.74
CA LYS A 8 5.30 -2.85 3.12
C LYS A 8 6.18 -2.42 1.95
N GLU A 9 6.64 -3.37 1.11
CA GLU A 9 7.41 -3.04 -0.10
C GLU A 9 6.59 -2.15 -1.05
N LEU A 10 5.29 -2.43 -1.17
CA LEU A 10 4.39 -1.62 -2.00
C LEU A 10 4.24 -0.21 -1.40
N MET A 11 4.00 -0.12 -0.10
CA MET A 11 3.84 1.16 0.59
C MET A 11 5.10 2.02 0.52
N ALA A 12 6.28 1.42 0.72
CA ALA A 12 7.57 2.10 0.58
C ALA A 12 7.86 2.61 -0.85
N ALA A 13 7.18 2.06 -1.86
CA ALA A 13 7.23 2.54 -3.23
C ALA A 13 6.18 3.62 -3.56
N GLY A 14 5.47 4.14 -2.55
CA GLY A 14 4.43 5.15 -2.73
C GLY A 14 3.08 4.57 -3.20
N ILE A 15 2.87 3.26 -3.05
CA ILE A 15 1.58 2.61 -3.34
C ILE A 15 0.70 2.65 -2.10
N ARG A 16 -0.44 3.33 -2.20
CA ARG A 16 -1.44 3.39 -1.14
C ARG A 16 -2.41 2.22 -1.25
N ILE A 17 -2.67 1.54 -0.14
CA ILE A 17 -3.69 0.51 -0.06
C ILE A 17 -5.03 1.15 0.31
N LYS A 18 -6.11 0.78 -0.38
CA LYS A 18 -7.46 1.27 -0.09
C LYS A 18 -8.50 0.16 -0.22
N PRO A 19 -9.64 0.27 0.47
CA PRO A 19 -10.77 -0.61 0.22
C PRO A 19 -11.35 -0.36 -1.18
N SER A 20 -11.77 -1.44 -1.81
CA SER A 20 -12.65 -1.40 -2.98
C SER A 20 -14.03 -0.86 -2.55
N PRO A 21 -14.70 -0.06 -3.39
CA PRO A 21 -16.08 0.36 -3.11
C PRO A 21 -17.08 -0.80 -3.10
N THR A 22 -16.71 -1.93 -3.68
CA THR A 22 -17.53 -3.14 -3.80
C THR A 22 -17.03 -4.25 -2.88
N ARG A 23 -17.88 -5.26 -2.65
CA ARG A 23 -17.54 -6.47 -1.90
C ARG A 23 -17.20 -7.68 -2.77
N TYR A 24 -17.12 -7.51 -4.09
CA TYR A 24 -16.81 -8.63 -4.99
C TYR A 24 -15.33 -8.98 -4.94
N LEU A 25 -15.02 -10.27 -4.84
CA LEU A 25 -13.65 -10.79 -4.78
C LEU A 25 -12.79 -10.38 -5.99
N ARG A 26 -13.43 -10.25 -7.16
CA ARG A 26 -12.78 -9.87 -8.42
C ARG A 26 -12.37 -8.40 -8.49
N ASP A 27 -12.85 -7.56 -7.57
CA ASP A 27 -12.62 -6.11 -7.61
C ASP A 27 -11.28 -5.72 -6.97
N ILE A 28 -10.21 -6.32 -7.49
CA ILE A 28 -8.84 -5.90 -7.25
C ILE A 28 -8.41 -5.02 -8.42
N SER A 29 -8.03 -3.78 -8.14
CA SER A 29 -7.58 -2.84 -9.17
C SER A 29 -6.36 -2.06 -8.72
N PHE A 30 -5.50 -1.76 -9.69
CA PHE A 30 -4.32 -0.91 -9.46
C PHE A 30 -4.28 0.23 -10.46
N THR A 31 -4.21 1.44 -9.92
CA THR A 31 -4.05 2.68 -10.67
C THR A 31 -2.73 3.33 -10.27
N SER A 32 -1.92 3.72 -11.26
CA SER A 32 -0.63 4.37 -11.03
C SER A 32 -0.62 5.74 -11.67
N ASN A 33 -0.12 6.71 -10.93
CA ASN A 33 0.29 8.01 -11.46
C ASN A 33 1.80 8.00 -11.72
N VAL A 34 2.38 9.14 -12.07
CA VAL A 34 3.82 9.27 -12.35
C VAL A 34 4.67 8.91 -11.13
N ILE A 35 4.20 9.28 -9.93
CA ILE A 35 4.95 9.17 -8.66
C ILE A 35 4.31 8.14 -7.72
N THR A 36 2.99 8.17 -7.54
CA THR A 36 2.28 7.33 -6.57
C THR A 36 1.44 6.23 -7.24
N GLY A 37 1.09 5.21 -6.47
CA GLY A 37 0.16 4.16 -6.87
C GLY A 37 -1.01 4.04 -5.89
N CYS A 38 -2.11 3.42 -6.32
CA CYS A 38 -3.21 3.04 -5.47
C CYS A 38 -3.62 1.60 -5.81
N LEU A 39 -3.55 0.72 -4.82
CA LEU A 39 -4.05 -0.65 -4.89
C LEU A 39 -5.36 -0.71 -4.11
N ARG A 40 -6.44 -1.09 -4.79
CA ARG A 40 -7.75 -1.29 -4.19
C ARG A 40 -8.01 -2.78 -4.01
N LEU A 41 -8.43 -3.17 -2.81
CA LEU A 41 -8.72 -4.55 -2.45
C LEU A 41 -10.12 -4.68 -1.86
N PRO A 42 -10.85 -5.78 -2.15
CA PRO A 42 -12.05 -6.13 -1.42
C PRO A 42 -11.78 -6.25 0.08
N ILE A 43 -12.71 -5.73 0.89
CA ILE A 43 -12.62 -5.79 2.35
C ILE A 43 -12.81 -7.24 2.81
N ILE A 44 -11.95 -7.71 3.71
CA ILE A 44 -12.00 -9.06 4.27
C ILE A 44 -12.11 -9.00 5.79
N THR A 45 -12.90 -9.90 6.38
CA THR A 45 -13.07 -10.04 7.82
C THR A 45 -12.64 -11.42 8.25
N ILE A 46 -11.63 -11.51 9.11
CA ILE A 46 -11.06 -12.77 9.59
C ILE A 46 -11.55 -13.02 11.01
N ASP A 47 -12.36 -14.06 11.19
CA ASP A 47 -12.78 -14.61 12.47
C ASP A 47 -12.72 -16.15 12.44
N ASN A 48 -13.08 -16.82 13.54
CA ASN A 48 -13.06 -18.28 13.61
C ASN A 48 -13.98 -18.93 12.58
N SER A 49 -15.16 -18.37 12.30
CA SER A 49 -16.09 -18.90 11.29
C SER A 49 -15.59 -18.69 9.86
N THR A 50 -14.91 -17.58 9.60
CA THR A 50 -14.29 -17.29 8.30
C THR A 50 -13.22 -18.32 7.97
N LYS A 51 -12.45 -18.81 8.94
CA LYS A 51 -11.44 -19.85 8.71
C LYS A 51 -12.06 -21.11 8.11
N ASP A 52 -13.12 -21.60 8.73
CA ASP A 52 -13.85 -22.79 8.27
C ASP A 52 -14.50 -22.54 6.91
N LEU A 53 -15.11 -21.36 6.73
CA LEU A 53 -15.67 -20.94 5.45
C LEU A 53 -14.61 -20.96 4.35
N PHE A 54 -13.41 -20.46 4.61
CA PHE A 54 -12.33 -20.39 3.61
C PHE A 54 -11.86 -21.78 3.21
N PHE A 55 -11.65 -22.67 4.18
CA PHE A 55 -11.29 -24.06 3.86
C PHE A 55 -12.40 -24.77 3.08
N ASN A 56 -13.67 -24.54 3.43
CA ASN A 56 -14.80 -25.09 2.70
C ASN A 56 -14.89 -24.56 1.27
N LEU A 57 -14.67 -23.26 1.06
CA LEU A 57 -14.66 -22.64 -0.28
C LEU A 57 -13.49 -23.15 -1.13
N ILE A 58 -12.31 -23.34 -0.54
CA ILE A 58 -11.14 -23.93 -1.22
C ILE A 58 -11.44 -25.37 -1.62
N ALA A 59 -12.01 -26.18 -0.71
CA ALA A 59 -12.39 -27.56 -1.01
C ALA A 59 -13.47 -27.61 -2.11
N TRP A 60 -14.44 -26.69 -2.06
CA TRP A 60 -15.48 -26.56 -3.06
C TRP A 60 -14.91 -26.18 -4.45
N GLU A 61 -14.05 -25.16 -4.55
CA GLU A 61 -13.43 -24.79 -5.83
C GLU A 61 -12.57 -25.93 -6.39
N ARG A 62 -11.82 -26.65 -5.53
CA ARG A 62 -11.03 -27.82 -5.97
C ARG A 62 -11.90 -28.97 -6.46
N CYS A 63 -12.96 -29.30 -5.74
CA CYS A 63 -13.86 -30.40 -6.12
C CYS A 63 -14.68 -30.03 -7.37
N SER A 64 -15.09 -28.77 -7.48
CA SER A 64 -15.88 -28.23 -8.60
C SER A 64 -15.05 -27.88 -9.84
N SER A 65 -13.71 -27.82 -9.73
CA SER A 65 -12.77 -27.55 -10.84
C SER A 65 -12.90 -28.52 -12.02
N ARG A 66 -13.61 -29.65 -11.84
CA ARG A 66 -13.97 -30.56 -12.94
C ARG A 66 -15.07 -30.02 -13.86
N ARG A 67 -15.69 -28.87 -13.54
CA ARG A 67 -16.85 -28.29 -14.23
C ARG A 67 -16.73 -26.80 -14.58
N HIS A 68 -15.82 -26.05 -13.96
CA HIS A 68 -15.61 -24.62 -14.22
C HIS A 68 -14.14 -24.25 -13.98
N ASP A 69 -13.52 -23.56 -14.93
CA ASP A 69 -12.09 -23.17 -14.90
C ASP A 69 -11.77 -22.00 -13.95
N SER A 70 -12.77 -21.37 -13.34
CA SER A 70 -12.59 -20.19 -12.49
C SER A 70 -12.29 -20.57 -11.04
N HIS A 71 -11.01 -20.51 -10.66
CA HIS A 71 -10.54 -20.61 -9.27
C HIS A 71 -10.43 -19.21 -8.66
N ASP A 72 -11.53 -18.46 -8.67
CA ASP A 72 -11.54 -17.02 -8.37
C ASP A 72 -11.22 -16.75 -6.88
N PHE A 73 -11.72 -17.60 -5.98
CA PHE A 73 -11.50 -17.47 -4.55
C PHE A 73 -10.07 -17.87 -4.16
N ILE A 74 -9.56 -19.01 -4.63
CA ILE A 74 -8.16 -19.40 -4.43
C ILE A 74 -7.21 -18.34 -5.01
N SER A 75 -7.52 -17.83 -6.21
CA SER A 75 -6.77 -16.75 -6.84
C SER A 75 -6.72 -15.47 -6.01
N TYR A 76 -7.83 -15.10 -5.38
CA TYR A 76 -7.92 -13.97 -4.47
C TYR A 76 -7.07 -14.21 -3.21
N LEU A 77 -7.16 -15.39 -2.59
CA LEU A 77 -6.34 -15.74 -1.43
C LEU A 77 -4.84 -15.74 -1.76
N CYS A 78 -4.42 -16.26 -2.91
CA CYS A 78 -3.04 -16.17 -3.38
C CYS A 78 -2.57 -14.72 -3.63
N PHE A 79 -3.51 -13.80 -3.94
CA PHE A 79 -3.17 -12.39 -4.05
C PHE A 79 -2.95 -11.76 -2.67
N LEU A 80 -3.84 -12.03 -1.72
CA LEU A 80 -3.71 -11.55 -0.34
C LEU A 80 -2.48 -12.10 0.37
N ASP A 81 -2.19 -13.39 0.21
CA ASP A 81 -0.99 -14.03 0.74
C ASP A 81 0.29 -13.33 0.23
N SER A 82 0.34 -12.96 -1.05
CA SER A 82 1.48 -12.18 -1.58
C SER A 82 1.62 -10.76 -0.99
N LEU A 83 0.67 -10.31 -0.18
CA LEU A 83 0.73 -9.05 0.57
C LEU A 83 1.04 -9.26 2.06
N ILE A 84 0.76 -10.43 2.62
CA ILE A 84 0.83 -10.73 4.05
C ILE A 84 1.90 -11.79 4.29
N ASP A 85 3.06 -11.38 4.77
CA ASP A 85 4.14 -12.31 5.17
C ASP A 85 4.27 -12.34 6.70
N HIS A 86 4.10 -11.17 7.34
CA HIS A 86 4.30 -10.98 8.78
C HIS A 86 3.11 -10.26 9.45
N ALA A 87 3.06 -10.31 10.79
CA ALA A 87 2.05 -9.63 11.61
C ALA A 87 1.94 -8.13 11.31
N ASP A 88 3.06 -7.48 11.03
CA ASP A 88 3.04 -6.06 10.66
C ASP A 88 2.30 -5.80 9.34
N ASP A 89 2.36 -6.71 8.37
CA ASP A 89 1.64 -6.55 7.11
C ASP A 89 0.12 -6.60 7.34
N VAL A 90 -0.32 -7.47 8.27
CA VAL A 90 -1.72 -7.52 8.73
C VAL A 90 -2.11 -6.18 9.36
N LYS A 91 -1.24 -5.60 10.20
CA LYS A 91 -1.47 -4.30 10.84
C LYS A 91 -1.62 -3.17 9.82
N GLU A 92 -0.79 -3.15 8.77
CA GLU A 92 -0.89 -2.16 7.69
C GLU A 92 -2.21 -2.31 6.90
N LEU A 93 -2.59 -3.55 6.55
CA LEU A 93 -3.86 -3.81 5.86
C LEU A 93 -5.08 -3.47 6.73
N GLN A 94 -4.99 -3.70 8.04
CA GLN A 94 -6.02 -3.30 8.98
C GLN A 94 -6.13 -1.78 9.09
N SER A 95 -4.99 -1.08 9.16
CA SER A 95 -4.94 0.39 9.18
C SER A 95 -5.47 1.01 7.89
N ALA A 96 -5.26 0.34 6.75
CA ALA A 96 -5.82 0.73 5.46
C ALA A 96 -7.31 0.39 5.29
N GLY A 97 -7.94 -0.28 6.27
CA GLY A 97 -9.36 -0.62 6.27
C GLY A 97 -9.76 -1.74 5.30
N VAL A 98 -8.78 -2.50 4.78
CA VAL A 98 -9.03 -3.65 3.89
C VAL A 98 -9.12 -4.96 4.65
N LEU A 99 -8.53 -5.06 5.84
CA LEU A 99 -8.61 -6.26 6.68
C LEU A 99 -9.24 -5.92 8.04
N GLN A 100 -10.23 -6.68 8.45
CA GLN A 100 -10.80 -6.64 9.80
C GLN A 100 -10.39 -7.90 10.54
N ASN A 101 -9.62 -7.74 11.62
CA ASN A 101 -9.16 -8.84 12.45
C ASN A 101 -10.09 -9.00 13.66
N ASN A 102 -10.87 -10.06 13.66
CA ASN A 102 -11.72 -10.52 14.77
C ASN A 102 -11.26 -11.90 15.29
N LEU A 103 -10.13 -12.40 14.81
CA LEU A 103 -9.62 -13.73 15.09
C LEU A 103 -8.76 -13.77 16.36
N GLY A 104 -8.05 -12.66 16.63
CA GLY A 104 -7.11 -12.57 17.75
C GLY A 104 -5.93 -11.67 17.39
N THR A 105 -4.70 -12.18 17.56
CA THR A 105 -3.49 -11.38 17.31
C THR A 105 -3.15 -11.28 15.81
N HIS A 106 -2.34 -10.29 15.45
CA HIS A 106 -1.90 -10.11 14.06
C HIS A 106 -1.05 -11.28 13.57
N GLU A 107 -0.29 -11.91 14.45
CA GLU A 107 0.51 -13.11 14.19
C GLU A 107 -0.38 -14.28 13.79
N GLN A 108 -1.49 -14.50 14.49
CA GLN A 108 -2.43 -15.59 14.18
C GLN A 108 -3.08 -15.41 12.80
N VAL A 109 -3.32 -14.17 12.38
CA VAL A 109 -3.84 -13.87 11.04
C VAL A 109 -2.76 -14.12 9.98
N ALA A 110 -1.52 -13.67 10.21
CA ALA A 110 -0.42 -13.92 9.29
C ALA A 110 -0.14 -15.43 9.12
N GLU A 111 -0.09 -16.17 10.23
CA GLU A 111 0.09 -17.63 10.23
C GLU A 111 -1.04 -18.34 9.48
N PHE A 112 -2.28 -17.87 9.62
CA PHE A 112 -3.42 -18.41 8.87
C PHE A 112 -3.23 -18.26 7.35
N PHE A 113 -2.83 -17.09 6.86
CA PHE A 113 -2.56 -16.87 5.43
C PHE A 113 -1.36 -17.69 4.93
N ASN A 114 -0.26 -17.73 5.69
CA ASN A 114 0.93 -18.54 5.37
C ASN A 114 0.61 -20.05 5.32
N THR A 115 -0.28 -20.53 6.20
CA THR A 115 -0.76 -21.92 6.19
C THR A 115 -1.67 -22.20 5.00
N LEU A 116 -2.49 -21.23 4.60
CA LEU A 116 -3.34 -21.32 3.42
C LEU A 116 -2.50 -21.40 2.14
N SER A 117 -1.44 -20.60 2.01
CA SER A 117 -0.60 -20.59 0.82
C SER A 117 0.22 -21.84 0.61
N ALA A 118 0.66 -22.50 1.68
CA ALA A 118 1.24 -23.83 1.60
C ALA A 118 0.30 -24.86 0.93
N LYS A 119 -1.01 -24.62 0.97
CA LYS A 119 -1.99 -25.47 0.30
C LYS A 119 -2.18 -25.09 -1.17
N PHE A 120 -1.86 -23.88 -1.61
CA PHE A 120 -2.14 -23.41 -2.98
C PHE A 120 -1.02 -23.80 -3.96
N GLU A 121 -1.38 -24.27 -5.15
CA GLU A 121 -0.40 -24.39 -6.24
C GLU A 121 -0.01 -22.99 -6.74
N SER A 122 1.29 -22.75 -6.88
CA SER A 122 1.90 -21.46 -7.24
C SER A 122 1.48 -20.90 -8.63
N ASN A 123 0.64 -21.62 -9.37
CA ASN A 123 0.37 -21.39 -10.79
C ASN A 123 -0.90 -20.55 -11.08
N PHE A 124 -1.49 -19.89 -10.08
CA PHE A 124 -2.65 -19.03 -10.34
C PHE A 124 -2.25 -17.70 -11.01
N HIS A 125 -2.43 -17.63 -12.32
CA HIS A 125 -2.22 -16.44 -13.16
C HIS A 125 -3.26 -15.32 -12.94
N ALA A 126 -4.15 -15.44 -11.96
CA ALA A 126 -5.16 -14.44 -11.71
C ALA A 126 -4.58 -13.08 -11.32
N TYR A 127 -5.33 -12.04 -11.67
CA TYR A 127 -4.93 -10.64 -11.52
C TYR A 127 -3.59 -10.33 -12.20
N ARG A 128 -3.24 -11.05 -13.28
CA ARG A 128 -1.99 -10.85 -14.03
C ARG A 128 -1.79 -9.38 -14.41
N ASP A 129 -2.83 -8.73 -14.90
CA ASP A 129 -2.77 -7.32 -15.29
C ASP A 129 -2.44 -6.40 -14.12
N VAL A 130 -3.07 -6.62 -12.96
CA VAL A 130 -2.79 -5.88 -11.73
C VAL A 130 -1.34 -6.11 -11.30
N ARG A 131 -0.91 -7.38 -11.23
CA ARG A 131 0.46 -7.74 -10.85
C ARG A 131 1.49 -7.15 -11.82
N VAL A 132 1.21 -7.12 -13.12
CA VAL A 132 2.08 -6.51 -14.14
C VAL A 132 2.17 -5.00 -13.94
N LYS A 133 1.05 -4.32 -13.70
CA LYS A 133 1.05 -2.86 -13.45
C LYS A 133 1.80 -2.51 -12.16
N ILE A 134 1.62 -3.27 -11.09
CA ILE A 134 2.37 -3.10 -9.83
C ILE A 134 3.87 -3.27 -10.11
N ARG A 135 4.28 -4.36 -10.77
CA ARG A 135 5.70 -4.58 -11.10
C ARG A 135 6.29 -3.47 -11.96
N LYS A 136 5.53 -2.97 -12.94
CA LYS A 136 5.95 -1.84 -13.78
C LYS A 136 6.17 -0.58 -12.94
N HIS A 137 5.26 -0.30 -12.00
CA HIS A 137 5.39 0.80 -11.06
C HIS A 137 6.64 0.66 -10.17
N LEU A 138 6.81 -0.50 -9.52
CA LEU A 138 7.97 -0.80 -8.66
C LEU A 138 9.30 -0.68 -9.43
N LYS A 139 9.37 -1.24 -10.64
CA LYS A 139 10.55 -1.13 -11.50
C LYS A 139 10.85 0.33 -11.87
N SER A 140 9.81 1.09 -12.22
CA SER A 140 9.96 2.51 -12.54
C SER A 140 10.42 3.34 -11.34
N HIS A 141 9.86 3.07 -10.15
CA HIS A 141 10.26 3.70 -8.89
C HIS A 141 11.71 3.38 -8.54
N ARG A 142 12.10 2.10 -8.59
CA ARG A 142 13.47 1.65 -8.28
C ARG A 142 14.52 2.24 -9.22
N ASN A 143 14.20 2.36 -10.51
CA ASN A 143 15.14 2.85 -11.52
C ASN A 143 15.25 4.39 -11.56
N SER A 144 14.33 5.13 -10.95
CA SER A 144 14.33 6.59 -10.99
C SER A 144 14.65 7.19 -9.63
N LYS A 145 15.84 7.81 -9.51
CA LYS A 145 16.23 8.57 -8.31
C LYS A 145 15.22 9.68 -8.00
N LEU A 146 14.73 10.37 -9.04
CA LEU A 146 13.73 11.42 -8.92
C LEU A 146 12.43 10.90 -8.30
N LYS A 147 11.93 9.73 -8.74
CA LYS A 147 10.69 9.17 -8.16
C LYS A 147 10.87 8.80 -6.70
N ARG A 148 12.00 8.17 -6.34
CA ARG A 148 12.30 7.83 -4.93
C ARG A 148 12.33 9.08 -4.06
N TRP A 149 13.03 10.12 -4.52
CA TRP A 149 13.11 11.39 -3.82
C TRP A 149 11.72 12.05 -3.71
N MET A 150 10.95 12.10 -4.80
CA MET A 150 9.59 12.66 -4.78
C MET A 150 8.65 11.88 -3.83
N THR A 151 8.72 10.55 -3.79
CA THR A 151 7.94 9.74 -2.84
C THR A 151 8.33 10.05 -1.40
N GLN A 152 9.63 10.11 -1.11
CA GLN A 152 10.14 10.47 0.22
C GLN A 152 9.72 11.89 0.64
N CYS A 153 9.80 12.85 -0.27
CA CYS A 153 9.33 14.21 -0.05
C CYS A 153 7.83 14.23 0.21
N LEU A 154 7.02 13.54 -0.60
CA LEU A 154 5.58 13.48 -0.40
C LEU A 154 5.23 12.90 0.98
N ASP A 155 5.88 11.81 1.39
CA ASP A 155 5.62 11.20 2.69
C ASP A 155 6.08 12.08 3.86
N THR A 156 7.21 12.78 3.73
CA THR A 156 7.76 13.64 4.79
C THR A 156 6.99 14.96 4.93
N TYR A 157 6.68 15.62 3.79
CA TYR A 157 6.07 16.94 3.77
C TYR A 157 4.54 16.91 3.84
N PHE A 158 3.89 15.92 3.21
CA PHE A 158 2.43 15.79 3.21
C PHE A 158 1.90 14.68 4.14
N GLY A 159 2.78 13.89 4.75
CA GLY A 159 2.38 12.85 5.71
C GLY A 159 2.20 13.35 7.14
N SER A 160 2.80 14.49 7.52
CA SER A 160 2.69 15.06 8.86
C SER A 160 1.88 16.36 8.85
N PRO A 161 0.73 16.42 9.56
CA PRO A 161 -0.07 17.64 9.70
C PRO A 161 0.71 18.83 10.27
N TRP A 162 1.77 18.56 11.06
CA TRP A 162 2.61 19.57 11.68
C TRP A 162 3.47 20.33 10.66
N THR A 163 4.00 19.63 9.66
CA THR A 163 4.83 20.23 8.62
C THR A 163 4.02 21.21 7.77
N ILE A 164 2.76 20.88 7.50
CA ILE A 164 1.82 21.77 6.78
C ILE A 164 1.55 23.04 7.60
N LYS A 165 1.27 22.90 8.90
CA LYS A 165 1.06 24.07 9.79
C LYS A 165 2.31 24.94 9.88
N ALA A 166 3.49 24.34 9.98
CA ALA A 166 4.77 25.06 10.01
C ALA A 166 5.00 25.84 8.71
N TRP A 167 4.69 25.25 7.55
CA TRP A 167 4.79 25.91 6.25
C TRP A 167 3.84 27.09 6.12
N VAL A 168 2.57 26.92 6.51
CA VAL A 168 1.57 28.00 6.49
C VAL A 168 1.98 29.13 7.44
N GLY A 169 2.45 28.79 8.64
CA GLY A 169 2.98 29.76 9.60
C GLY A 169 4.17 30.54 9.06
N ALA A 170 5.14 29.84 8.45
CA ALA A 170 6.30 30.46 7.82
C ALA A 170 5.90 31.40 6.68
N ALA A 171 5.01 30.97 5.77
CA ALA A 171 4.52 31.79 4.66
C ALA A 171 3.77 33.05 5.15
N LEU A 172 2.92 32.92 6.18
CA LEU A 172 2.21 34.04 6.79
C LEU A 172 3.20 35.02 7.45
N SER A 173 4.14 34.51 8.24
CA SER A 173 5.17 35.33 8.89
C SER A 173 6.04 36.08 7.89
N PHE A 174 6.35 35.46 6.75
CA PHE A 174 7.09 36.09 5.66
C PHE A 174 6.28 37.18 4.95
N SER A 175 4.97 36.98 4.73
CA SER A 175 4.09 37.99 4.13
C SER A 175 3.85 39.21 5.01
N LEU A 176 3.97 39.04 6.34
CA LEU A 176 3.80 40.11 7.33
C LEU A 176 5.09 40.89 7.60
N LEU A 177 6.24 40.46 7.06
CA LEU A 177 7.49 41.19 7.21
C LEU A 177 7.41 42.52 6.45
N PRO A 178 7.78 43.66 7.07
CA PRO A 178 7.84 44.93 6.39
C PRO A 178 8.75 44.84 5.16
N SER A 179 8.31 45.36 4.01
CA SER A 179 9.05 45.32 2.75
C SER A 179 10.50 45.85 2.84
N ARG A 180 10.77 46.75 3.79
CA ARG A 180 12.12 47.28 4.08
C ARG A 180 13.09 46.26 4.70
N LEU A 181 12.59 45.24 5.40
CA LEU A 181 13.39 44.16 5.98
C LEU A 181 13.60 43.00 4.98
N ILE A 182 12.65 42.78 4.08
CA ILE A 182 12.72 41.75 3.03
C ILE A 182 13.84 42.06 2.02
N SER A 183 14.09 43.35 1.74
CA SER A 183 15.18 43.77 0.84
C SER A 183 16.56 43.80 1.52
N GLN A 184 16.68 43.42 2.80
CA GLN A 184 18.00 43.30 3.42
C GLN A 184 18.70 42.01 2.97
N PRO A 185 19.90 42.10 2.35
CA PRO A 185 20.61 40.94 1.85
C PRO A 185 20.93 39.91 2.96
N SER A 186 21.18 40.37 4.19
CA SER A 186 21.41 39.50 5.35
C SER A 186 20.23 38.60 5.72
N LEU A 187 18.99 39.06 5.48
CA LEU A 187 17.78 38.30 5.82
C LEU A 187 17.45 37.28 4.73
N ILE A 188 17.72 37.62 3.47
CA ILE A 188 17.63 36.70 2.32
C ILE A 188 18.69 35.60 2.45
N ASP A 189 19.93 35.95 2.80
CA ASP A 189 21.00 34.98 3.01
C ASP A 189 20.71 34.04 4.18
N ALA A 190 20.14 34.54 5.28
CA ALA A 190 19.69 33.71 6.40
C ALA A 190 18.54 32.77 6.01
N PHE A 191 17.58 33.24 5.21
CA PHE A 191 16.47 32.43 4.75
C PHE A 191 16.92 31.35 3.75
N MET A 192 17.82 31.70 2.82
CA MET A 192 18.44 30.75 1.89
C MET A 192 19.33 29.74 2.60
N ALA A 193 20.06 30.14 3.64
CA ALA A 193 20.83 29.22 4.48
C ALA A 193 19.93 28.25 5.25
N CYS A 194 18.80 28.71 5.79
CA CYS A 194 17.80 27.83 6.41
C CYS A 194 17.13 26.89 5.39
N PHE A 195 16.87 27.37 4.17
CA PHE A 195 16.27 26.56 3.11
C PHE A 195 17.25 25.50 2.57
N LEU A 196 18.54 25.82 2.48
CA LEU A 196 19.60 24.89 2.11
C LEU A 196 19.95 23.90 3.24
N ALA A 197 19.80 24.28 4.51
CA ALA A 197 19.97 23.35 5.63
C ALA A 197 18.86 22.29 5.73
N ILE A 198 17.79 22.45 4.96
CA ILE A 198 16.68 21.49 4.85
C ILE A 198 16.86 20.56 3.62
N TYR A 199 17.81 20.85 2.72
CA TYR A 199 18.10 20.08 1.50
C TYR A 199 19.36 19.21 1.58
#